data_AF-A0A7V6RP00-F1
#
_entry.id   AF-A0A7V6RP00-F1
#
_cell.length_a   1.000
_cell.length_b   1.000
_cell.length_c   1.000
_cell.angle_alpha   90.00
_cell.angle_beta   90.00
_cell.angle_gamma   90.00
#
_symmetry.space_group_name_H-M   'P 1'
#
loop_
_entity.id
_entity.type
_entity.pdbx_description
1 polymer ?
#
loop_
_entity_poly.entity_id
_entity_poly.type
_entity_poly.pdbx_seq_one_letter_code
_entity_poly.pdbx_strand_id
1 'polypeptide(L)'
;MLGEFLHFKPIISVNEEGRYYTYSKTRGRKKSLQRLVEIIEEACRDKKIQLAVMHGGAREEAKQVLEKLKNLPNIENIIFSDISPALGVHTGPGLVGVSYCEVN
;
A
#
# COMPACT_ATOMS: atom_id res chain seq x y z
N MET A 1 -9.52 -10.83 -24.59
CA MET A 1 -8.88 -9.68 -23.90
C MET A 1 -9.22 -9.53 -22.41
N LEU A 2 -10.19 -10.25 -21.80
CA LEU A 2 -10.41 -10.20 -20.34
C LEU A 2 -9.38 -10.99 -19.50
N GLY A 3 -8.79 -12.05 -20.05
CA GLY A 3 -7.86 -12.93 -19.32
C GLY A 3 -6.49 -12.33 -19.02
N GLU A 4 -5.98 -11.41 -19.85
CA GLU A 4 -4.67 -10.79 -19.63
C GLU A 4 -4.65 -9.88 -18.40
N PHE A 5 -5.77 -9.22 -18.08
CA PHE A 5 -5.89 -8.33 -16.93
C PHE A 5 -5.86 -9.10 -15.59
N LEU A 6 -6.27 -10.37 -15.59
CA LEU A 6 -6.37 -11.22 -14.39
C LEU A 6 -5.01 -11.42 -13.69
N HIS A 7 -3.92 -11.35 -14.46
CA HIS A 7 -2.55 -11.51 -13.95
C HIS A 7 -1.91 -10.19 -13.51
N PHE A 8 -2.51 -9.05 -13.84
CA PHE A 8 -2.02 -7.75 -13.38
C PHE A 8 -2.60 -7.41 -12.00
N LYS A 9 -1.72 -6.95 -11.12
CA LYS A 9 -2.06 -6.41 -9.81
C LYS A 9 -1.70 -4.92 -9.81
N PRO A 10 -2.67 -4.03 -10.10
CA PRO A 10 -2.42 -2.61 -10.11
C PRO A 10 -2.20 -2.09 -8.68
N ILE A 11 -1.33 -1.10 -8.55
CA ILE A 11 -1.21 -0.25 -7.37
C ILE A 11 -1.99 1.02 -7.67
N ILE A 12 -2.99 1.32 -6.85
CA ILE A 12 -3.88 2.47 -7.00
C ILE A 12 -3.50 3.52 -5.96
N SER A 13 -3.53 4.78 -6.34
CA SER A 13 -3.37 5.93 -5.44
C SER A 13 -4.50 6.93 -5.65
N VAL A 14 -4.59 7.92 -4.78
CA VAL A 14 -5.53 9.04 -4.84
C VAL A 14 -4.73 10.30 -5.13
N ASN A 15 -5.13 11.07 -6.13
CA ASN A 15 -4.48 12.35 -6.45
C ASN A 15 -5.02 13.50 -5.57
N GLU A 16 -4.49 14.70 -5.76
CA GLU A 16 -4.87 15.90 -4.99
C GLU A 16 -6.36 16.28 -5.14
N GLU A 17 -7.00 15.86 -6.24
CA GLU A 17 -8.43 16.08 -6.49
C GLU A 17 -9.32 14.97 -5.92
N GLY A 18 -8.75 14.04 -5.13
CA GLY A 18 -9.48 12.93 -4.53
C GLY A 18 -9.85 11.81 -5.52
N ARG A 19 -9.27 11.80 -6.72
CA ARG A 19 -9.57 10.79 -7.76
C ARG A 19 -8.60 9.62 -7.70
N TYR A 20 -9.15 8.41 -7.77
CA TYR A 20 -8.37 7.19 -7.91
C TYR A 20 -7.69 7.13 -9.28
N TYR A 21 -6.41 6.75 -9.30
CA TYR A 21 -5.67 6.48 -10.53
C TYR A 21 -4.72 5.31 -10.35
N THR A 22 -4.33 4.69 -11.47
CA THR A 22 -3.32 3.63 -11.45
C THR A 22 -1.93 4.24 -11.31
N TYR A 23 -1.29 4.05 -10.16
CA TYR A 23 0.08 4.48 -9.91
C TYR A 23 1.08 3.56 -10.61
N SER A 24 0.87 2.24 -10.54
CA SER A 24 1.75 1.26 -11.17
C SER A 24 0.98 0.02 -11.61
N LYS A 25 1.41 -0.60 -12.71
CA LYS A 25 0.90 -1.89 -13.19
C LYS A 25 1.99 -2.93 -13.03
N THR A 26 1.76 -3.92 -12.17
CA THR A 26 2.71 -5.03 -11.97
C THR A 26 2.05 -6.35 -12.29
N ARG A 27 2.83 -7.34 -12.71
CA ARG A 27 2.34 -8.71 -12.95
C ARG A 27 2.58 -9.57 -11.72
N GLY A 28 1.50 -10.12 -11.17
CA GLY A 28 1.55 -11.03 -10.03
C GLY A 28 1.67 -10.35 -8.66
N ARG A 29 1.15 -11.04 -7.64
CA ARG A 29 0.99 -10.51 -6.29
C ARG A 29 2.31 -10.17 -5.59
N LYS A 30 3.28 -11.09 -5.62
CA LYS A 30 4.60 -10.88 -5.00
C LYS A 30 5.30 -9.62 -5.53
N LYS A 31 5.30 -9.41 -6.86
CA LYS A 31 5.89 -8.23 -7.49
C LYS A 31 5.13 -6.95 -7.14
N SER A 32 3.80 -7.01 -7.04
CA SER A 32 3.01 -5.85 -6.63
C SER A 32 3.32 -5.38 -5.22
N LEU A 33 3.47 -6.31 -4.26
CA LEU A 33 3.80 -5.97 -2.87
C LEU A 33 5.24 -5.46 -2.73
N GLN A 34 6.18 -6.05 -3.48
CA GLN A 34 7.54 -5.52 -3.54
C GLN A 34 7.57 -4.10 -4.11
N ARG A 35 6.87 -3.86 -5.23
CA ARG A 35 6.82 -2.53 -5.83
C ARG A 35 6.14 -1.51 -4.91
N LEU A 36 5.12 -1.92 -4.15
CA LEU A 36 4.49 -1.07 -3.13
C LEU A 36 5.48 -0.61 -2.06
N VAL A 37 6.35 -1.51 -1.59
CA VAL A 37 7.41 -1.17 -0.63
C VAL A 37 8.37 -0.14 -1.23
N GLU A 38 8.90 -0.41 -2.43
CA GLU A 38 9.84 0.50 -3.12
C GLU A 38 9.26 1.91 -3.30
N ILE A 39 7.98 2.01 -3.68
CA ILE A 39 7.28 3.29 -3.85
C ILE A 39 7.27 4.08 -2.53
N ILE A 40 7.01 3.41 -1.41
CA ILE A 40 6.94 4.06 -0.10
C ILE A 40 8.33 4.46 0.39
N GLU A 41 9.34 3.60 0.22
CA GLU A 41 10.73 3.92 0.55
C GLU A 41 11.23 5.14 -0.26
N GLU A 42 10.94 5.20 -1.55
CA GLU A 42 11.26 6.34 -2.42
C GLU A 42 10.54 7.61 -1.96
N ALA A 43 9.24 7.53 -1.64
CA ALA A 43 8.42 8.69 -1.29
C ALA A 43 8.74 9.30 0.08
N CYS A 44 9.35 8.52 0.98
CA CYS A 44 9.59 8.90 2.37
C CYS A 44 11.05 9.21 2.70
N ARG A 45 11.99 8.98 1.78
CA ARG A 45 13.45 8.96 2.03
C ARG A 45 13.99 10.08 2.91
N ASP A 46 13.53 11.31 2.71
CA ASP A 46 14.07 12.52 3.36
C ASP A 46 13.06 13.21 4.30
N LYS A 47 12.05 12.46 4.77
CA LYS A 47 10.93 12.99 5.57
C LYS A 47 10.83 12.27 6.90
N LYS A 48 10.57 12.96 8.01
CA LYS A 48 10.07 12.28 9.21
C LYS A 48 8.60 11.91 8.99
N ILE A 49 8.20 10.68 9.29
CA ILE A 49 6.86 10.21 8.92
C ILE A 49 6.15 9.43 10.03
N GLN A 50 4.82 9.46 9.99
CA GLN A 50 3.96 8.41 10.53
C GLN A 50 3.58 7.47 9.39
N LEU A 51 3.75 6.16 9.60
CA LEU A 51 3.43 5.12 8.62
C LEU A 51 2.16 4.39 9.04
N ALA A 52 1.27 4.11 8.10
CA ALA A 52 0.17 3.17 8.30
C ALA A 52 0.21 2.06 7.26
N VAL A 53 0.12 0.81 7.71
CA VAL A 53 -0.03 -0.38 6.87
C VAL A 53 -1.39 -0.99 7.20
N MET A 54 -2.22 -1.19 6.17
CA MET A 54 -3.61 -1.61 6.33
C MET A 54 -3.92 -2.84 5.48
N HIS A 55 -4.94 -3.60 5.88
CA HIS A 55 -5.41 -4.73 5.08
C HIS A 55 -6.93 -4.90 5.06
N GLY A 56 -7.43 -5.47 3.97
CA GLY A 56 -8.79 -6.01 3.89
C GLY A 56 -8.72 -7.50 3.57
N GLY A 57 -8.75 -8.36 4.58
CA GLY A 57 -8.65 -9.82 4.40
C GLY A 57 -7.29 -10.34 3.92
N ALA A 58 -6.21 -9.55 4.08
CA ALA A 58 -4.85 -9.88 3.58
C ALA A 58 -3.76 -9.73 4.66
N ARG A 59 -4.11 -10.03 5.92
CA ARG A 59 -3.28 -9.73 7.11
C ARG A 59 -1.83 -10.17 6.99
N GLU A 60 -1.58 -11.41 6.56
CA GLU A 60 -0.22 -11.96 6.49
C GLU A 60 0.63 -11.30 5.41
N GLU A 61 0.05 -10.95 4.26
CA GLU A 61 0.75 -10.19 3.22
C GLU A 61 1.05 -8.75 3.68
N ALA A 62 0.10 -8.12 4.39
CA ALA A 62 0.31 -6.79 4.95
C ALA A 62 1.38 -6.78 6.04
N LYS A 63 1.46 -7.83 6.88
CA LYS A 63 2.58 -8.01 7.82
C LYS A 63 3.92 -8.12 7.09
N GLN A 64 4.00 -8.86 5.98
CA GLN A 64 5.23 -8.93 5.19
C GLN A 64 5.67 -7.57 4.63
N VAL A 65 4.71 -6.73 4.21
CA VAL A 65 4.97 -5.35 3.79
C VAL A 65 5.45 -4.51 4.98
N LEU A 66 4.78 -4.63 6.13
CA LEU A 66 5.16 -3.94 7.36
C LEU A 66 6.59 -4.29 7.80
N GLU A 67 6.96 -5.57 7.82
CA GLU A 67 8.31 -6.02 8.22
C GLU A 67 9.42 -5.42 7.36
N LYS A 68 9.13 -5.13 6.09
CA LYS A 68 10.07 -4.47 5.19
C LYS A 68 10.19 -2.97 5.48
N LEU A 69 9.07 -2.30 5.77
CA LEU A 69 9.02 -0.85 5.94
C LEU A 69 9.34 -0.38 7.36
N LYS A 70 9.08 -1.19 8.40
CA LYS A 70 9.15 -0.76 9.80
C LYS A 70 10.54 -0.33 10.28
N ASN A 71 11.59 -0.73 9.56
CA ASN A 71 12.98 -0.41 9.91
C ASN A 71 13.49 0.87 9.21
N LEU A 72 12.64 1.57 8.48
CA LEU A 72 13.03 2.87 7.91
C LEU A 72 13.37 3.84 9.04
N PRO A 73 14.54 4.50 9.00
CA PRO A 73 15.11 5.23 10.14
C PRO A 73 14.34 6.51 10.50
N ASN A 74 13.42 6.92 9.66
CA ASN A 74 12.69 8.18 9.69
C ASN A 74 11.21 8.02 10.12
N ILE A 75 10.83 6.83 10.60
CA ILE A 75 9.47 6.57 11.09
C ILE A 75 9.37 6.93 12.58
N GLU A 76 8.46 7.84 12.91
CA GLU A 76 8.14 8.25 14.28
C GLU A 76 7.05 7.35 14.91
N ASN A 77 6.11 6.85 14.11
CA ASN A 77 5.04 5.97 14.57
C ASN A 77 4.54 5.05 13.46
N ILE A 78 4.02 3.89 13.85
CA ILE A 78 3.45 2.88 12.94
C ILE A 78 2.05 2.49 13.38
N ILE A 79 1.11 2.52 12.44
CA ILE A 79 -0.23 1.95 12.59
C ILE A 79 -0.34 0.69 11.74
N PHE A 80 -0.79 -0.41 12.34
CA PHE A 80 -1.16 -1.63 11.62
C PHE A 80 -2.61 -2.00 11.92
N SER A 81 -3.48 -1.99 10.91
CA SER A 81 -4.93 -2.14 11.13
C SER A 81 -5.67 -2.75 9.94
N ASP A 82 -6.93 -3.14 10.19
CA ASP A 82 -7.88 -3.41 9.11
C ASP A 82 -8.36 -2.11 8.46
N ILE A 83 -8.72 -2.18 7.18
CA ILE A 83 -9.49 -1.10 6.54
C ILE A 83 -10.93 -1.06 7.08
N SER A 84 -11.58 0.10 6.92
CA SER A 84 -13.00 0.23 7.24
C SER A 84 -13.87 -0.66 6.32
N PRO A 85 -15.03 -1.14 6.79
CA PRO A 85 -15.97 -1.88 5.95
C PRO A 85 -16.40 -1.11 4.68
N ALA A 86 -16.52 0.21 4.78
CA ALA A 86 -16.84 1.09 3.66
C ALA A 86 -15.77 1.08 2.56
N LEU A 87 -14.49 0.93 2.91
CA LEU A 87 -13.44 0.76 1.90
C LEU A 87 -13.44 -0.67 1.35
N GLY A 88 -13.71 -1.66 2.22
CA GLY A 88 -13.79 -3.08 1.85
C GLY A 88 -14.81 -3.40 0.75
N VAL A 89 -15.96 -2.72 0.72
CA VAL A 89 -16.97 -2.93 -0.35
C VAL A 89 -16.47 -2.52 -1.74
N HIS A 90 -15.50 -1.61 -1.82
CA HIS A 90 -14.92 -1.14 -3.09
C HIS A 90 -13.68 -1.91 -3.50
N THR A 91 -12.84 -2.31 -2.54
CA THR A 91 -11.57 -2.98 -2.83
C THR A 91 -11.68 -4.50 -2.91
N GLY A 92 -12.71 -5.07 -2.28
CA GLY A 92 -12.83 -6.51 -2.07
C GLY A 92 -11.77 -7.07 -1.10
N PRO A 93 -11.82 -8.38 -0.84
CA PRO A 93 -10.84 -9.08 -0.01
C PRO A 93 -9.48 -9.19 -0.73
N GLY A 94 -8.40 -9.24 0.05
CA GLY A 94 -7.04 -9.27 -0.47
C GLY A 94 -6.39 -7.90 -0.63
N LEU A 95 -6.97 -6.82 -0.08
CA LEU A 95 -6.33 -5.50 -0.12
C LEU A 95 -5.13 -5.45 0.83
N VAL A 96 -4.02 -4.90 0.36
CA VAL A 96 -2.92 -4.38 1.18
C VAL A 96 -2.75 -2.91 0.82
N GLY A 97 -2.77 -2.03 1.82
CA GLY A 97 -2.62 -0.59 1.66
C GLY A 97 -1.48 -0.06 2.51
N VAL A 98 -0.80 0.97 2.02
CA VAL A 98 0.20 1.72 2.79
C VAL A 98 -0.07 3.21 2.58
N SER A 99 0.00 3.98 3.64
CA SER A 99 -0.03 5.44 3.61
C SER A 99 1.01 5.99 4.57
N TYR A 100 1.49 7.19 4.30
CA TYR A 100 2.36 7.92 5.21
C TYR A 100 1.89 9.36 5.37
N CYS A 101 2.23 9.98 6.49
CA CYS A 101 2.05 11.41 6.74
C CYS A 101 3.39 11.97 7.20
N GLU A 102 3.84 13.06 6.58
CA GLU A 102 5.04 13.77 7.01
C GLU A 102 4.78 14.50 8.34
N VAL A 103 5.72 14.39 9.27
CA VAL A 103 5.69 15.00 10.59
C VAL A 103 6.77 16.06 10.63
N ASN A 104 6.40 17.27 11.05
CA ASN A 104 7.33 18.38 11.25
C ASN A 104 8.04 18.27 12.60
#